data_AF-A0AAV4ZEP4-F1
#
_entry.id   AF-A0AAV4ZEP4-F1
#
_cell.length_a   1.000
_cell.length_b   1.000
_cell.length_c   1.000
_cell.angle_alpha   90.00
_cell.angle_beta   90.00
_cell.angle_gamma   90.00
#
_symmetry.space_group_name_H-M   'P 1'
#
loop_
_entity.id
_entity.type
_entity.pdbx_description
1 polymer ?
#
loop_
_entity_poly.entity_id
_entity_poly.type
_entity_poly.pdbx_seq_one_letter_code
_entity_poly.pdbx_strand_id
1 'polypeptide(L)'
;MFGHQIKRVYFRLFALGLVRSRREYARVWLGRAQTMMRDMHAMGRLNTLVRRDAVDHLRSRLDAIASILPAGVARDVKLVITEIDCDVRIASQLMAGR
;
A
#
# COMPACT_ATOMS: atom_id res chain seq x y z
N MET A 1 4.34 5.27 6.56
CA MET A 1 2.96 4.74 6.50
C MET A 1 2.81 3.62 7.53
N PHE A 2 1.62 3.47 8.10
CA PHE A 2 1.21 2.46 9.09
C PHE A 2 0.38 1.33 8.46
N GLY A 3 0.18 0.24 9.20
CA GLY A 3 -0.52 -0.95 8.73
C GLY A 3 -1.98 -0.76 8.29
N HIS A 4 -2.75 0.08 9.00
CA HIS A 4 -4.13 0.36 8.61
C HIS A 4 -4.23 1.05 7.24
N GLN A 5 -3.27 1.92 6.91
CA GLN A 5 -3.19 2.59 5.62
C GLN A 5 -2.90 1.57 4.50
N ILE A 6 -1.97 0.64 4.69
CA ILE A 6 -1.73 -0.47 3.73
C ILE A 6 -2.98 -1.32 3.51
N LYS A 7 -3.75 -1.59 4.57
CA LYS A 7 -5.02 -2.33 4.47
C LYS A 7 -6.08 -1.55 3.69
N ARG A 8 -6.15 -0.22 3.87
CA ARG A 8 -7.04 0.66 3.09
C ARG A 8 -6.67 0.63 1.61
N VAL A 9 -5.38 0.70 1.28
CA VAL A 9 -4.90 0.59 -0.10
C VAL A 9 -5.29 -0.75 -0.71
N TYR A 10 -5.14 -1.86 0.02
CA TYR A 10 -5.59 -3.18 -0.44
C TYR A 10 -7.05 -3.18 -0.90
N PHE A 11 -7.98 -2.65 -0.09
CA PHE A 11 -9.41 -2.66 -0.45
C PHE A 11 -9.70 -1.82 -1.69
N ARG A 12 -8.99 -0.71 -1.89
CA ARG A 12 -9.12 0.09 -3.11
C ARG A 12 -8.62 -0.65 -4.33
N LEU A 13 -7.44 -1.26 -4.26
CA LEU A 13 -6.90 -2.03 -5.38
C LEU A 13 -7.76 -3.27 -5.69
N PHE A 14 -8.37 -3.87 -4.67
CA PHE A 14 -9.34 -4.94 -4.83
C PHE A 14 -10.60 -4.46 -5.54
N ALA A 15 -11.15 -3.30 -5.15
CA ALA A 15 -12.32 -2.69 -5.79
C ALA A 15 -12.04 -2.29 -7.26
N LEU A 16 -10.81 -1.87 -7.57
CA LEU A 16 -10.35 -1.58 -8.94
C LEU A 16 -10.06 -2.85 -9.77
N GLY A 17 -10.20 -4.04 -9.20
CA GLY A 17 -9.90 -5.31 -9.88
C GLY A 17 -8.40 -5.57 -10.11
N LEU A 18 -7.51 -4.77 -9.53
CA LEU A 18 -6.05 -4.90 -9.67
C LEU A 18 -5.47 -6.01 -8.80
N VAL A 19 -6.15 -6.34 -7.70
CA VAL A 19 -5.76 -7.37 -6.74
C VAL A 19 -6.92 -8.31 -6.53
N ARG A 20 -6.69 -9.63 -6.54
CA ARG A 20 -7.75 -10.64 -6.38
C ARG A 20 -7.84 -11.17 -4.95
N SER A 21 -6.76 -11.09 -4.18
CA SER A 21 -6.74 -11.59 -2.81
C SER A 21 -5.71 -10.88 -1.92
N ARG A 22 -5.91 -10.98 -0.60
CA ARG A 22 -4.91 -10.51 0.38
C ARG A 22 -3.56 -11.21 0.22
N ARG A 23 -3.58 -12.50 -0.16
CA ARG A 23 -2.37 -13.31 -0.38
C ARG A 23 -1.56 -12.80 -1.56
N GLU A 24 -2.25 -12.50 -2.66
CA GLU A 24 -1.64 -11.89 -3.84
C GLU A 24 -1.06 -10.52 -3.50
N TYR A 25 -1.82 -9.66 -2.83
CA TYR A 25 -1.36 -8.34 -2.40
C TYR A 25 -0.06 -8.44 -1.58
N ALA A 26 -0.04 -9.28 -0.54
CA ALA A 26 1.14 -9.39 0.31
C ALA A 26 2.37 -9.95 -0.40
N ARG A 27 2.20 -10.89 -1.34
CA ARG A 27 3.31 -11.56 -2.02
C ARG A 27 3.81 -10.80 -3.24
N VAL A 28 2.90 -10.30 -4.07
CA VAL A 28 3.16 -9.71 -5.39
C VAL A 28 3.31 -8.20 -5.30
N TRP A 29 2.51 -7.53 -4.46
CA TRP A 29 2.44 -6.07 -4.41
C TRP A 29 3.29 -5.46 -3.31
N LEU A 30 3.42 -6.13 -2.16
CA LEU A 30 4.24 -5.65 -1.04
C LEU A 30 5.65 -6.27 -0.98
N GLY A 31 5.94 -7.26 -1.83
CA GLY A 31 7.27 -7.91 -1.95
C GLY A 31 7.70 -8.69 -0.69
N ARG A 32 7.59 -10.03 -0.70
CA ARG A 32 7.94 -10.95 0.43
C ARG A 32 7.33 -10.59 1.81
N ALA A 33 6.52 -9.55 1.92
CA ALA A 33 5.83 -9.10 3.12
C ALA A 33 4.62 -9.97 3.47
N GLN A 34 4.69 -11.27 3.17
CA GLN A 34 3.62 -12.25 3.41
C GLN A 34 3.25 -12.32 4.90
N THR A 35 4.25 -12.14 5.76
CA THR A 35 4.11 -12.02 7.22
C THR A 35 3.42 -10.72 7.62
N MET A 36 3.62 -9.62 6.91
CA MET A 36 3.15 -8.30 7.34
C MET A 36 1.62 -8.20 7.41
N MET A 37 0.90 -8.67 6.39
CA MET A 37 -0.57 -8.64 6.40
C MET A 37 -1.18 -9.65 7.39
N ARG A 38 -0.53 -10.82 7.57
CA ARG A 38 -0.97 -11.84 8.54
C ARG A 38 -0.75 -11.36 9.97
N ASP A 39 0.41 -10.80 10.25
CA ASP A 39 0.82 -10.29 11.57
C ASP A 39 0.06 -9.00 11.93
N MET A 40 -0.22 -8.12 10.97
CA MET A 40 -1.02 -6.91 11.20
C MET A 40 -2.46 -7.22 11.61
N HIS A 41 -3.05 -8.29 11.06
CA HIS A 41 -4.42 -8.67 11.40
C HIS A 41 -4.48 -9.48 12.70
N ALA A 42 -3.56 -10.42 12.90
CA ALA A 42 -3.56 -11.31 14.06
C ALA A 42 -3.08 -10.63 15.36
N MET A 43 -2.21 -9.62 15.27
CA MET A 43 -1.60 -8.98 16.46
C MET A 43 -2.11 -7.56 16.75
N GLY A 44 -3.15 -7.08 16.07
CA GLY A 44 -3.65 -5.70 16.25
C GLY A 44 -2.63 -4.61 15.87
N ARG A 45 -1.59 -4.96 15.11
CA ARG A 45 -0.44 -4.09 14.74
C ARG A 45 -0.76 -3.09 13.62
N LEU A 46 -2.00 -2.61 13.56
CA LEU A 46 -2.45 -1.65 12.56
C LEU A 46 -1.76 -0.27 12.69
N ASN A 47 -1.23 0.04 13.87
CA ASN A 47 -0.47 1.26 14.15
C ASN A 47 1.05 1.05 14.05
N THR A 48 1.51 -0.13 13.62
CA THR A 48 2.93 -0.37 13.37
C THR A 48 3.34 0.20 12.03
N LEU A 49 4.54 0.79 11.98
CA LEU A 49 5.14 1.28 10.75
C LEU A 49 5.38 0.14 9.77
N VAL A 50 5.04 0.41 8.52
CA VAL A 50 5.31 -0.45 7.38
C VAL A 50 6.76 -0.25 6.96
N ARG A 51 7.44 -1.34 6.62
CA ARG A 51 8.81 -1.28 6.07
C ARG A 51 8.84 -0.39 4.82
N ARG A 52 9.81 0.52 4.75
CA ARG A 52 9.97 1.46 3.64
C ARG A 52 10.06 0.74 2.28
N ASP A 53 10.88 -0.31 2.20
CA ASP A 53 11.05 -1.12 0.97
C ASP A 53 9.71 -1.65 0.43
N ALA A 54 8.77 -2.04 1.31
CA ALA A 54 7.46 -2.54 0.90
C ALA A 54 6.58 -1.43 0.33
N VAL A 55 6.70 -0.21 0.86
CA VAL A 55 6.00 0.97 0.35
C VAL A 55 6.56 1.40 -1.00
N ASP A 56 7.89 1.44 -1.12
CA ASP A 56 8.56 1.84 -2.36
C ASP A 56 8.28 0.83 -3.48
N HIS A 57 8.27 -0.48 -3.16
CA HIS A 57 7.89 -1.52 -4.10
C HIS A 57 6.43 -1.38 -4.56
N LEU A 58 5.51 -1.12 -3.62
CA LEU A 58 4.10 -0.88 -3.94
C LEU A 58 3.92 0.33 -4.86
N ARG A 59 4.58 1.45 -4.56
CA ARG A 59 4.56 2.67 -5.38
C ARG A 59 5.05 2.40 -6.79
N SER A 60 6.24 1.81 -6.92
CA SER A 60 6.83 1.50 -8.22
C SER A 60 5.91 0.63 -9.09
N ARG A 61 5.24 -0.36 -8.51
CA ARG A 61 4.26 -1.19 -9.22
C ARG A 61 3.01 -0.42 -9.64
N LEU A 62 2.48 0.44 -8.77
CA LEU A 62 1.31 1.26 -9.10
C LEU A 62 1.63 2.23 -10.24
N ASP A 63 2.81 2.84 -10.23
CA ASP A 63 3.26 3.72 -11.33
C ASP A 63 3.40 2.95 -12.64
N ALA A 64 4.04 1.78 -12.60
CA ALA A 64 4.17 0.93 -13.79
C ALA A 64 2.80 0.52 -14.36
N ILE A 65 1.86 0.17 -13.49
CA ILE A 65 0.50 -0.23 -13.91
C ILE A 65 -0.30 0.98 -14.41
N ALA A 66 -0.18 2.14 -13.79
CA ALA A 66 -0.86 3.36 -14.24
C ALA A 66 -0.43 3.76 -15.67
N SER A 67 0.78 3.41 -16.11
CA SER A 67 1.28 3.72 -17.46
C SER A 67 0.62 2.89 -18.57
N ILE A 68 0.03 1.73 -18.24
CA ILE A 68 -0.57 0.79 -19.21
C ILE A 68 -2.10 0.75 -19.12
N LEU A 69 -2.69 1.38 -18.11
CA LEU A 69 -4.13 1.38 -17.90
C LEU A 69 -4.84 2.48 -18.73
N PRO A 70 -6.12 2.28 -19.07
CA PRO A 70 -6.95 3.34 -19.64
C PRO A 70 -6.98 4.58 -18.74
N ALA A 71 -7.10 5.77 -19.35
CA ALA A 71 -6.97 7.05 -18.64
C ALA A 71 -7.85 7.18 -17.38
N GLY A 72 -9.07 6.63 -17.41
CA GLY A 72 -9.97 6.64 -16.25
C GLY A 72 -9.40 5.86 -15.06
N VAL A 73 -9.01 4.60 -15.28
CA VAL A 73 -8.46 3.73 -14.21
C VAL A 73 -7.06 4.20 -13.80
N ALA A 74 -6.25 4.67 -14.75
CA ALA A 74 -4.94 5.25 -14.46
C ALA A 74 -5.03 6.46 -13.52
N ARG A 75 -6.07 7.29 -13.66
CA ARG A 75 -6.34 8.40 -12.73
C ARG A 75 -6.60 7.91 -11.32
N ASP A 76 -7.44 6.89 -11.15
CA ASP A 76 -7.74 6.32 -9.84
C ASP A 76 -6.50 5.72 -9.17
N VAL A 77 -5.65 5.04 -9.95
CA VAL A 77 -4.37 4.51 -9.45
C VAL A 77 -3.43 5.63 -9.01
N LYS A 78 -3.34 6.73 -9.77
CA LYS A 78 -2.54 7.92 -9.39
C LYS A 78 -3.06 8.61 -8.12
N LEU A 79 -4.37 8.60 -7.89
CA LEU A 79 -4.94 9.08 -6.63
C LEU A 79 -4.50 8.19 -5.46
N VAL A 80 -4.48 6.86 -5.63
CA VAL A 80 -3.95 5.94 -4.61
C VAL A 80 -2.47 6.20 -4.32
N ILE A 81 -1.64 6.44 -5.34
CA ILE A 81 -0.22 6.80 -5.16
C ILE A 81 -0.09 8.09 -4.34
N THR A 82 -0.87 9.12 -4.69
CA THR A 82 -0.85 10.41 -3.98
C THR A 82 -1.23 10.26 -2.50
N GLU A 83 -2.19 9.38 -2.19
CA GLU A 83 -2.56 9.07 -0.81
C GLU A 83 -1.45 8.35 -0.05
N ILE A 84 -0.78 7.38 -0.69
CA ILE A 84 0.38 6.70 -0.12
C ILE A 84 1.46 7.72 0.25
N ASP A 85 1.71 8.70 -0.61
CA ASP A 85 2.72 9.74 -0.38
C ASP A 85 2.40 10.61 0.81
N CYS A 86 1.13 11.03 0.93
CA CYS A 86 0.63 11.74 2.10
C CYS A 86 0.78 10.90 3.38
N ASP A 87 0.39 9.63 3.35
CA ASP A 87 0.47 8.70 4.48
C ASP A 87 1.94 8.43 4.90
N VAL A 88 2.87 8.38 3.95
CA VAL A 88 4.31 8.29 4.22
C VAL A 88 4.80 9.56 4.89
N ARG A 89 4.48 10.73 4.34
CA ARG A 89 4.90 12.03 4.89
C ARG A 89 4.42 12.22 6.33
N ILE A 90 3.14 11.94 6.60
CA ILE A 90 2.57 12.04 7.96
C ILE A 90 3.30 11.11 8.92
N ALA A 91 3.52 9.85 8.52
CA ALA A 91 4.24 8.90 9.37
C ALA A 91 5.68 9.33 9.65
N SER A 92 6.38 9.91 8.66
CA SER A 92 7.73 10.47 8.86
C SER A 92 7.73 11.65 9.84
N GLN A 93 6.76 12.56 9.74
CA GLN A 93 6.64 13.69 10.68
C GLN A 93 6.35 13.22 12.12
N LEU A 94 5.47 12.24 12.29
CA LEU A 94 5.17 11.67 13.61
C LEU A 94 6.36 10.96 14.26
N MET A 95 7.30 10.44 13.47
CA MET A 95 8.53 9.84 13.97
C MET A 95 9.62 10.87 14.29
N ALA A 96 9.69 11.98 13.54
CA ALA A 96 10.65 13.04 13.79
C ALA A 96 10.31 13.91 15.02
N GLY A 97 9.03 13.93 15.42
CA GLY A 97 8.56 14.64 16.63
C GLY A 97 8.61 13.80 17.92
N ARG A 98 9.15 12.58 17.87
CA ARG A 98 9.46 11.74 19.04
C ARG A 98 10.95 11.77 19.32
#